data_AF-A0A7S1EA71-F1
#
_entry.id   AF-A0A7S1EA71-F1
#
_cell.length_a   1.000
_cell.length_b   1.000
_cell.length_c   1.000
_cell.angle_alpha   90.00
_cell.angle_beta   90.00
_cell.angle_gamma   90.00
#
_symmetry.space_group_name_H-M   'P 1'
#
loop_
_entity.id
_entity.type
_entity.pdbx_description
1 polymer ?
#
loop_
_entity_poly.entity_id
_entity_poly.type
_entity_poly.pdbx_seq_one_letter_code
_entity_poly.pdbx_strand_id
1 'polypeptide(L)'
;VSSTLGIPKDCITLHITRSGGGFGRRLSADFIVEAAAIAQRVAAPVQLLWSREDDLRHDHYRAGGFHFLRGGVDAQGRVVAWHNHFVTFANRVQRDGASVLQPGSGGALSGDEFPGRWVPNYLLEQTPIECGIPMGPWRAPGSNVFAWVFHSFIDELANAAGRDPLQFRLDLLGEQELKPG
;
A
#
# COMPACT_ATOMS: atom_id res chain seq x y z
N VAL A 1 -22.13 4.02 -6.94
CA VAL A 1 -23.46 3.91 -7.57
C VAL A 1 -24.41 4.95 -7.00
N SER A 2 -24.81 4.84 -5.72
CA SER A 2 -25.75 5.80 -5.11
C SER A 2 -25.30 7.26 -5.25
N SER A 3 -24.09 7.59 -4.78
CA SER A 3 -23.54 8.95 -4.90
C SER A 3 -23.33 9.38 -6.36
N THR A 4 -22.75 8.51 -7.19
CA THR A 4 -22.39 8.83 -8.58
C THR A 4 -23.60 9.02 -9.49
N LEU A 5 -24.66 8.23 -9.32
CA LEU A 5 -25.82 8.18 -10.21
C LEU A 5 -27.09 8.75 -9.57
N GLY A 6 -27.02 9.22 -8.33
CA GLY A 6 -28.16 9.78 -7.60
C GLY A 6 -29.25 8.76 -7.22
N ILE A 7 -28.94 7.47 -7.20
CA ILE A 7 -29.91 6.41 -6.86
C ILE A 7 -29.96 6.24 -5.33
N PRO A 8 -31.15 6.31 -4.69
CA PRO A 8 -31.30 6.05 -3.26
C PRO A 8 -30.78 4.65 -2.88
N LYS A 9 -30.11 4.52 -1.73
CA LYS A 9 -29.47 3.26 -1.33
C LYS A 9 -30.47 2.11 -1.16
N ASP A 10 -31.66 2.41 -0.67
CA ASP A 10 -32.80 1.50 -0.50
C ASP A 10 -33.40 1.02 -1.84
N CYS A 11 -33.11 1.70 -2.94
CA CYS A 11 -33.43 1.26 -4.30
C CYS A 11 -32.32 0.40 -4.94
N ILE A 12 -31.24 0.07 -4.22
CA ILE A 12 -30.10 -0.69 -4.74
C ILE A 12 -29.97 -2.01 -3.99
N THR A 13 -30.12 -3.12 -4.72
CA THR A 13 -29.78 -4.46 -4.24
C THR A 13 -28.45 -4.89 -4.86
N LEU A 14 -27.47 -5.23 -4.01
CA LEU A 14 -26.17 -5.75 -4.45
C LEU A 14 -26.08 -7.26 -4.18
N HIS A 15 -25.86 -8.05 -5.23
CA HIS A 15 -25.61 -9.48 -5.11
C HIS A 15 -24.12 -9.78 -5.22
N ILE A 16 -23.52 -10.34 -4.17
CA ILE A 16 -22.12 -10.79 -4.20
C ILE A 16 -22.08 -12.17 -4.86
N THR A 17 -21.39 -12.26 -6.00
CA THR A 17 -21.30 -13.49 -6.78
C THR A 17 -20.01 -14.25 -6.49
N ARG A 18 -19.91 -15.49 -7.01
CA ARG A 18 -18.69 -16.30 -6.88
C ARG A 18 -17.51 -15.57 -7.54
N SER A 19 -16.53 -15.30 -6.68
CA SER A 19 -15.31 -14.53 -6.90
C SER A 19 -14.12 -15.26 -7.53
N GLY A 20 -13.64 -14.95 -8.74
CA GLY A 20 -12.40 -15.53 -9.31
C GLY A 20 -11.08 -14.98 -8.70
N GLY A 21 -11.08 -14.62 -7.41
CA GLY A 21 -9.96 -13.92 -6.74
C GLY A 21 -9.89 -12.43 -7.09
N GLY A 22 -9.52 -11.59 -6.13
CA GLY A 22 -9.47 -10.13 -6.32
C GLY A 22 -8.15 -9.49 -5.88
N PHE A 23 -7.49 -10.03 -4.86
CA PHE A 23 -6.19 -9.55 -4.37
C PHE A 23 -6.11 -8.04 -4.11
N GLY A 24 -7.26 -7.41 -3.83
CA GLY A 24 -7.43 -5.98 -3.60
C GLY A 24 -8.15 -5.22 -4.72
N ARG A 25 -8.06 -5.65 -5.99
CA ARG A 25 -8.76 -5.03 -7.14
C ARG A 25 -10.26 -4.83 -6.91
N ARG A 26 -10.91 -5.83 -6.31
CA ARG A 26 -12.37 -5.85 -6.07
C ARG A 26 -12.82 -5.06 -4.83
N LEU A 27 -11.93 -4.31 -4.20
CA LEU A 27 -12.31 -3.30 -3.20
C LEU A 27 -12.79 -2.00 -3.87
N SER A 28 -12.44 -1.78 -5.14
CA SER A 28 -12.98 -0.70 -5.97
C SER A 28 -14.29 -1.13 -6.65
N ALA A 29 -15.25 -0.21 -6.74
CA ALA A 29 -16.60 -0.46 -7.27
C ALA A 29 -16.84 0.18 -8.66
N ASP A 30 -15.76 0.59 -9.33
CA ASP A 30 -15.76 1.32 -10.60
C ASP A 30 -16.53 0.58 -11.71
N PHE A 31 -16.28 -0.71 -11.90
CA PHE A 31 -17.00 -1.53 -12.89
C PHE A 31 -18.51 -1.68 -12.59
N ILE A 32 -18.90 -1.65 -11.32
CA ILE A 32 -20.33 -1.67 -10.91
C ILE A 32 -21.00 -0.35 -11.29
N VAL A 33 -20.29 0.77 -11.09
CA VAL A 33 -20.77 2.10 -11.47
C VAL A 33 -20.92 2.22 -12.98
N GLU A 34 -19.96 1.71 -13.76
CA GLU A 34 -20.03 1.69 -15.22
C GLU A 34 -21.23 0.87 -15.71
N ALA A 35 -21.40 -0.37 -15.23
CA ALA A 35 -22.52 -1.22 -15.62
C ALA A 35 -23.88 -0.56 -15.30
N ALA A 36 -24.00 0.06 -14.13
CA ALA A 36 -25.22 0.78 -13.74
C ALA A 36 -25.48 2.03 -14.61
N ALA A 37 -24.43 2.76 -15.00
CA ALA A 37 -24.54 3.92 -15.88
C ALA A 37 -25.01 3.53 -17.29
N ILE A 38 -24.52 2.41 -17.82
CA ILE A 38 -24.99 1.85 -19.10
C ILE A 38 -26.45 1.43 -18.99
N ALA A 39 -26.82 0.72 -17.92
CA ALA A 39 -28.18 0.24 -17.68
C ALA A 39 -29.23 1.38 -17.62
N GLN A 40 -28.87 2.58 -17.17
CA GLN A 40 -29.77 3.74 -17.19
C GLN A 40 -30.15 4.21 -18.61
N ARG A 41 -29.38 3.82 -19.63
CA ARG A 41 -29.57 4.25 -21.02
C ARG A 41 -30.27 3.21 -21.89
N VAL A 42 -30.51 2.01 -21.38
CA VAL A 42 -31.07 0.89 -22.15
C VAL A 42 -32.24 0.25 -21.42
N ALA A 43 -33.28 -0.13 -22.16
CA ALA A 43 -34.44 -0.83 -21.61
C ALA A 43 -34.23 -2.35 -21.59
N ALA A 44 -33.06 -2.81 -21.13
CA ALA A 44 -32.69 -4.22 -21.07
C ALA A 44 -31.65 -4.49 -19.97
N PRO A 45 -31.54 -5.74 -19.45
CA PRO A 45 -30.45 -6.13 -18.58
C PRO A 45 -29.08 -5.97 -19.24
N VAL A 46 -28.09 -5.49 -18.48
CA VAL A 46 -26.72 -5.26 -18.96
C VAL A 46 -25.77 -6.24 -18.29
N GLN A 47 -24.98 -6.94 -19.10
CA GLN A 47 -23.80 -7.68 -18.66
C GLN A 47 -22.55 -6.96 -19.16
N LEU A 48 -21.76 -6.41 -18.24
CA LEU A 48 -20.46 -5.81 -18.54
C LEU A 48 -19.35 -6.83 -18.26
N LEU A 49 -18.50 -7.05 -19.25
CA LEU A 49 -17.29 -7.84 -19.12
C LEU A 49 -16.14 -7.07 -19.77
N TRP A 50 -15.13 -6.74 -18.98
CA TRP A 50 -13.90 -6.18 -19.53
C TRP A 50 -13.05 -7.27 -20.17
N SER A 51 -12.40 -6.91 -21.27
CA SER A 51 -11.30 -7.71 -21.80
C SER A 51 -10.15 -7.76 -20.77
N ARG A 52 -9.22 -8.70 -20.94
CA ARG A 52 -8.03 -8.75 -20.06
C ARG A 52 -7.24 -7.45 -20.15
N GLU A 53 -7.13 -6.89 -21.35
CA GLU A 53 -6.40 -5.68 -21.64
C GLU A 53 -7.06 -4.47 -20.98
N ASP A 54 -8.38 -4.38 -21.00
CA ASP A 54 -9.11 -3.29 -20.34
C ASP A 54 -9.04 -3.41 -18.82
N ASP A 55 -9.16 -4.63 -18.27
CA ASP A 55 -9.00 -4.88 -16.83
C ASP A 55 -7.63 -4.42 -16.33
N LEU A 56 -6.55 -4.71 -17.08
CA LEU A 56 -5.20 -4.28 -16.74
C LEU A 56 -4.96 -2.78 -16.92
N ARG A 57 -5.57 -2.13 -17.93
CA ARG A 57 -5.43 -0.68 -18.17
C ARG A 57 -6.21 0.16 -17.17
N HIS A 58 -7.33 -0.34 -16.67
CA HIS A 58 -8.19 0.33 -15.69
C HIS A 58 -7.99 -0.22 -14.27
N ASP A 59 -6.94 -1.02 -14.04
CA ASP A 59 -6.58 -1.47 -12.70
C ASP A 59 -6.04 -0.30 -11.86
N HIS A 60 -6.12 -0.47 -10.55
CA HIS A 60 -5.35 0.31 -9.61
C HIS A 60 -4.01 -0.38 -9.39
N TYR A 61 -2.93 0.32 -9.71
CA TYR A 61 -1.59 -0.23 -9.62
C TYR A 61 -1.06 -0.24 -8.19
N ARG A 62 -0.05 -1.08 -7.93
CA ARG A 62 0.70 -1.02 -6.67
C ARG A 62 1.47 0.29 -6.61
N ALA A 63 1.45 0.96 -5.46
CA ALA A 63 2.30 2.12 -5.23
C ALA A 63 3.79 1.73 -5.32
N GLY A 64 4.53 2.46 -6.15
CA GLY A 64 5.99 2.36 -6.22
C GLY A 64 6.67 3.47 -5.40
N GLY A 65 8.00 3.48 -5.43
CA GLY A 65 8.79 4.55 -4.86
C GLY A 65 10.27 4.23 -4.80
N PHE A 66 11.02 5.14 -4.17
CA PHE A 66 12.46 5.09 -4.00
C PHE A 66 12.80 5.26 -2.53
N HIS A 67 13.74 4.45 -2.05
CA HIS A 67 14.22 4.52 -0.68
C HIS A 67 15.67 4.96 -0.67
N PHE A 68 15.97 5.96 0.16
CA PHE A 68 17.33 6.28 0.56
C PHE A 68 17.53 5.80 2.01
N LEU A 69 18.43 4.85 2.20
CA LEU A 69 18.64 4.17 3.49
C LEU A 69 20.05 4.41 4.02
N ARG A 70 20.13 4.70 5.32
CA ARG A 70 21.36 4.73 6.10
C ARG A 70 21.11 4.03 7.43
N GLY A 71 22.12 3.33 7.92
CA GLY A 71 22.03 2.61 9.18
C GLY A 71 23.36 2.67 9.92
N GLY A 72 23.29 2.47 11.22
CA GLY A 72 24.45 2.37 12.10
C GLY A 72 24.48 1.02 12.79
N VAL A 73 25.65 0.39 12.81
CA VAL A 73 25.93 -0.80 13.63
C VAL A 73 26.99 -0.45 14.67
N ASP A 74 26.81 -0.91 15.90
CA ASP A 74 27.79 -0.70 16.97
C ASP A 74 28.95 -1.71 16.92
N ALA A 75 29.90 -1.60 17.84
CA ALA A 75 31.05 -2.50 17.94
C ALA A 75 30.67 -3.95 18.30
N GLN A 76 29.44 -4.20 18.77
CA GLN A 76 28.88 -5.53 19.00
C GLN A 76 28.08 -6.04 17.78
N GLY A 77 28.03 -5.26 16.71
CA GLY A 77 27.28 -5.54 15.49
C GLY A 77 25.76 -5.54 15.70
N ARG A 78 25.24 -4.67 16.58
CA ARG A 78 23.80 -4.43 16.75
C ARG A 78 23.38 -3.18 16.00
N VAL A 79 22.17 -3.17 15.44
CA VAL A 79 21.60 -1.98 14.81
C VAL A 79 21.33 -0.93 15.88
N VAL A 80 21.93 0.25 15.74
CA VAL A 80 21.74 1.38 16.67
C VAL A 80 21.07 2.58 16.02
N ALA A 81 21.09 2.67 14.69
CA ALA A 81 20.48 3.77 13.97
C ALA A 81 19.87 3.30 12.64
N TRP A 82 18.77 3.96 12.25
CA TRP A 82 18.10 3.76 10.98
C TRP A 82 17.54 5.09 10.48
N HIS A 83 17.85 5.41 9.23
CA HIS A 83 17.29 6.53 8.50
C HIS A 83 16.79 6.02 7.16
N ASN A 84 15.50 6.28 6.88
CA ASN A 84 14.88 6.00 5.59
C ASN A 84 14.15 7.25 5.10
N HIS A 85 14.57 7.77 3.95
CA HIS A 85 13.76 8.73 3.19
C HIS A 85 13.07 8.01 2.04
N PHE A 86 11.75 7.89 2.14
CA PHE A 86 10.91 7.23 1.15
C PHE A 86 10.21 8.26 0.25
N VAL A 87 10.55 8.26 -1.03
CA VAL A 87 9.84 9.03 -2.05
C VAL A 87 8.82 8.11 -2.72
N THR A 88 7.53 8.46 -2.65
CA THR A 88 6.43 7.62 -3.16
C THR A 88 5.51 8.40 -4.09
N PHE A 89 4.61 7.70 -4.77
CA PHE A 89 3.60 8.31 -5.62
C PHE A 89 2.28 8.53 -4.87
N ALA A 90 1.59 9.61 -5.22
CA ALA A 90 0.37 10.07 -4.59
C ALA A 90 -0.64 10.59 -5.61
N ASN A 91 -1.90 10.68 -5.18
CA ASN A 91 -2.98 11.29 -5.94
C ASN A 91 -3.75 12.26 -5.06
N ARG A 92 -4.39 13.25 -5.68
CA ARG A 92 -5.25 14.18 -4.96
C ARG A 92 -6.57 13.52 -4.59
N VAL A 93 -6.95 13.62 -3.33
CA VAL A 93 -8.25 13.16 -2.83
C VAL A 93 -8.96 14.31 -2.12
N GLN A 94 -10.29 14.25 -2.09
CA GLN A 94 -11.09 15.16 -1.27
C GLN A 94 -11.23 14.59 0.13
N ARG A 95 -10.76 15.34 1.13
CA ARG A 95 -10.87 15.00 2.55
C ARG A 95 -11.22 16.26 3.33
N ASP A 96 -12.27 16.20 4.14
CA ASP A 96 -12.74 17.32 4.97
C ASP A 96 -12.93 18.63 4.19
N GLY A 97 -13.46 18.53 2.96
CA GLY A 97 -13.72 19.69 2.09
C GLY A 97 -12.47 20.28 1.42
N ALA A 98 -11.29 19.68 1.62
CA ALA A 98 -10.04 20.11 1.01
C ALA A 98 -9.46 19.04 0.07
N SER A 99 -8.78 19.52 -0.97
CA SER A 99 -8.01 18.66 -1.85
C SER A 99 -6.62 18.44 -1.25
N VAL A 100 -6.35 17.22 -0.80
CA VAL A 100 -5.07 16.83 -0.18
C VAL A 100 -4.33 15.83 -1.05
N LEU A 101 -3.00 15.91 -1.07
CA LEU A 101 -2.16 14.92 -1.73
C LEU A 101 -2.02 13.71 -0.81
N GLN A 102 -2.48 12.53 -1.25
CA GLN A 102 -2.46 11.31 -0.46
C GLN A 102 -1.61 10.24 -1.18
N PRO A 103 -0.63 9.61 -0.50
CA PRO A 103 0.06 8.45 -1.04
C PRO A 103 -0.91 7.37 -1.52
N GLY A 104 -0.56 6.70 -2.61
CA GLY A 104 -1.31 5.55 -3.10
C GLY A 104 -1.46 4.48 -2.02
N SER A 105 -2.51 3.67 -2.11
CA SER A 105 -2.71 2.57 -1.16
C SER A 105 -1.46 1.67 -1.09
N GLY A 106 -0.94 1.46 0.12
CA GLY A 106 0.31 0.72 0.36
C GLY A 106 1.59 1.56 0.31
N GLY A 107 1.56 2.77 -0.26
CA GLY A 107 2.69 3.69 -0.32
C GLY A 107 2.75 4.67 0.86
N ALA A 108 1.94 4.50 1.89
CA ALA A 108 2.00 5.32 3.09
C ALA A 108 2.82 4.60 4.17
N LEU A 109 3.92 5.22 4.57
CA LEU A 109 4.82 4.75 5.62
C LEU A 109 4.25 5.13 6.99
N SER A 110 4.09 4.17 7.91
CA SER A 110 3.72 4.49 9.29
C SER A 110 4.92 5.06 10.05
N GLY A 111 4.67 5.91 11.06
CA GLY A 111 5.75 6.53 11.84
C GLY A 111 6.59 5.54 12.64
N ASP A 112 6.05 4.36 12.91
CA ASP A 112 6.67 3.23 13.60
C ASP A 112 6.86 2.01 12.68
N GLU A 113 6.84 2.21 11.37
CA GLU A 113 7.01 1.14 10.37
C GLU A 113 8.28 0.33 10.71
N PHE A 114 8.27 -0.98 10.46
CA PHE A 114 9.42 -1.83 10.78
C PHE A 114 10.72 -1.28 10.15
N PRO A 115 11.86 -1.22 10.88
CA PRO A 115 12.12 -1.73 12.23
C PRO A 115 11.97 -0.68 13.36
N GLY A 116 11.19 0.38 13.17
CA GLY A 116 11.17 1.56 14.05
C GLY A 116 10.94 1.31 15.53
N ARG A 117 10.19 0.26 15.89
CA ARG A 117 9.96 -0.13 17.30
C ARG A 117 11.18 -0.76 17.99
N TRP A 118 12.13 -1.28 17.20
CA TRP A 118 13.28 -2.05 17.68
C TRP A 118 14.61 -1.29 17.61
N VAL A 119 14.65 -0.15 16.93
CA VAL A 119 15.88 0.63 16.72
C VAL A 119 15.83 1.91 17.56
N PRO A 120 16.84 2.19 18.43
CA PRO A 120 16.77 3.30 19.37
C PRO A 120 16.87 4.68 18.70
N ASN A 121 17.60 4.80 17.59
CA ASN A 121 17.72 6.05 16.83
C ASN A 121 17.07 5.87 15.46
N TYR A 122 15.84 6.37 15.31
CA TYR A 122 15.01 6.06 14.15
C TYR A 122 14.47 7.34 13.51
N LEU A 123 14.77 7.54 12.23
CA LEU A 123 14.24 8.64 11.42
C LEU A 123 13.57 8.09 10.16
N LEU A 124 12.29 8.43 10.00
CA LEU A 124 11.56 8.23 8.76
C LEU A 124 11.17 9.56 8.15
N GLU A 125 11.41 9.69 6.86
CA GLU A 125 10.96 10.80 6.05
C GLU A 125 10.16 10.25 4.88
N GLN A 126 9.12 10.97 4.48
CA GLN A 126 8.33 10.59 3.31
C GLN A 126 8.03 11.81 2.44
N THR A 127 8.25 11.67 1.13
CA THR A 127 7.89 12.69 0.14
C THR A 127 6.95 12.10 -0.91
N PRO A 128 5.68 12.51 -0.94
CA PRO A 128 4.75 12.12 -2.00
C PRO A 128 4.93 12.96 -3.27
N ILE A 129 4.95 12.31 -4.43
CA ILE A 129 4.95 12.93 -5.77
C ILE A 129 3.62 12.62 -6.45
N GLU A 130 2.92 13.65 -6.93
CA GLU A 130 1.68 13.47 -7.70
C GLU A 130 1.94 12.75 -9.03
N CYS A 131 1.22 11.65 -9.33
CA CYS A 131 1.44 10.89 -10.57
C CYS A 131 0.19 10.71 -11.45
N GLY A 132 -1.02 10.87 -10.92
CA GLY A 132 -2.28 10.73 -11.65
C GLY A 132 -2.66 9.29 -12.01
N ILE A 133 -1.77 8.31 -11.83
CA ILE A 133 -2.05 6.89 -12.05
C ILE A 133 -2.80 6.35 -10.82
N PRO A 134 -3.96 5.68 -11.00
CA PRO A 134 -4.71 5.12 -9.89
C PRO A 134 -3.87 4.06 -9.17
N MET A 135 -3.77 4.20 -7.85
CA MET A 135 -3.09 3.24 -6.98
C MET A 135 -4.05 2.72 -5.94
N GLY A 136 -3.99 1.41 -5.70
CA GLY A 136 -5.02 0.71 -4.94
C GLY A 136 -4.46 -0.44 -4.12
N PRO A 137 -5.29 -1.04 -3.28
CA PRO A 137 -4.88 -2.16 -2.47
C PRO A 137 -4.49 -3.32 -3.38
N TRP A 138 -3.26 -3.77 -3.21
CA TRP A 138 -2.80 -5.10 -3.63
C TRP A 138 -2.58 -5.91 -2.35
N ARG A 139 -2.73 -7.24 -2.39
CA ARG A 139 -2.59 -8.13 -1.22
C ARG A 139 -1.42 -7.66 -0.34
N ALA A 140 -1.66 -7.45 0.96
CA ALA A 140 -0.69 -6.83 1.89
C ALA A 140 -0.16 -5.45 1.41
N PRO A 141 -1.02 -4.40 1.30
CA PRO A 141 -0.68 -3.18 0.57
C PRO A 141 0.65 -2.52 0.96
N GLY A 142 0.95 -2.39 2.25
CA GLY A 142 2.20 -1.80 2.73
C GLY A 142 3.38 -2.77 2.69
N SER A 143 3.23 -3.96 3.29
CA SER A 143 4.33 -4.93 3.38
C SER A 143 4.88 -5.32 2.01
N ASN A 144 4.05 -5.41 0.98
CA ASN A 144 4.49 -5.73 -0.37
C ASN A 144 5.21 -4.59 -1.11
N VAL A 145 5.22 -3.38 -0.54
CA VAL A 145 6.00 -2.24 -1.02
C VAL A 145 7.32 -2.16 -0.25
N PHE A 146 7.29 -2.36 1.07
CA PHE A 146 8.44 -2.07 1.93
C PHE A 146 9.33 -3.29 2.25
N ALA A 147 8.74 -4.48 2.39
CA ALA A 147 9.42 -5.62 3.01
C ALA A 147 10.70 -6.02 2.28
N TRP A 148 10.68 -6.03 0.94
CA TRP A 148 11.88 -6.35 0.16
C TRP A 148 13.01 -5.38 0.48
N VAL A 149 12.76 -4.06 0.40
CA VAL A 149 13.77 -3.04 0.64
C VAL A 149 14.31 -3.12 2.07
N PHE A 150 13.42 -3.25 3.06
CA PHE A 150 13.82 -3.22 4.47
C PHE A 150 14.58 -4.47 4.87
N HIS A 151 14.14 -5.64 4.43
CA HIS A 151 14.85 -6.88 4.73
C HIS A 151 16.17 -7.00 3.97
N SER A 152 16.27 -6.47 2.75
CA SER A 152 17.55 -6.37 2.03
C SER A 152 18.51 -5.44 2.75
N PHE A 153 18.06 -4.27 3.21
CA PHE A 153 18.95 -3.35 3.93
C PHE A 153 19.40 -3.91 5.28
N ILE A 154 18.54 -4.68 5.97
CA ILE A 154 18.95 -5.42 7.17
C ILE A 154 20.04 -6.45 6.86
N ASP A 155 20.00 -7.13 5.71
CA ASP A 155 21.09 -8.01 5.28
C ASP A 155 22.39 -7.24 5.01
N GLU A 156 22.30 -6.06 4.39
CA GLU A 156 23.47 -5.21 4.17
C GLU A 156 24.12 -4.78 5.49
N LEU A 157 23.31 -4.44 6.50
CA LEU A 157 23.78 -4.13 7.85
C LEU A 157 24.43 -5.34 8.54
N ALA A 158 23.83 -6.53 8.40
CA ALA A 158 24.40 -7.77 8.94
C ALA A 158 25.76 -8.08 8.31
N ASN A 159 25.86 -7.94 6.98
CA ASN A 159 27.09 -8.12 6.24
C ASN A 159 28.16 -7.10 6.65
N ALA A 160 27.79 -5.81 6.77
CA ALA A 160 28.70 -4.76 7.23
C ALA A 160 29.20 -5.00 8.67
N ALA A 161 28.38 -5.61 9.52
CA ALA A 161 28.75 -6.02 10.88
C ALA A 161 29.54 -7.33 10.94
N GLY A 162 29.70 -8.05 9.83
CA GLY A 162 30.34 -9.37 9.80
C GLY A 162 29.57 -10.45 10.56
N ARG A 163 28.24 -10.33 10.63
CA ARG A 163 27.37 -11.22 11.41
C ARG A 163 26.53 -12.12 10.52
N ASP A 164 26.18 -13.30 11.05
CA ASP A 164 25.20 -14.19 10.43
C ASP A 164 23.85 -13.46 10.24
N PRO A 165 23.27 -13.43 9.03
CA PRO A 165 22.05 -12.66 8.78
C PRO A 165 20.80 -13.17 9.50
N LEU A 166 20.72 -14.46 9.82
CA LEU A 166 19.61 -15.01 10.60
C LEU A 166 19.71 -14.54 12.06
N GLN A 167 20.86 -14.73 12.69
CA GLN A 167 21.08 -14.31 14.07
C GLN A 167 20.95 -12.79 14.22
N PHE A 168 21.42 -12.02 13.24
CA PHE A 168 21.27 -10.56 13.24
C PHE A 168 19.80 -10.12 13.31
N ARG A 169 18.91 -10.79 12.57
CA ARG A 169 17.46 -10.51 12.59
C ARG A 169 16.82 -10.94 13.91
N LEU A 170 17.18 -12.12 14.43
CA LEU A 170 16.67 -12.59 15.71
C LEU A 170 17.04 -11.61 16.84
N ASP A 171 18.28 -11.13 16.84
CA ASP A 171 18.76 -10.15 17.81
C ASP A 171 18.07 -8.78 17.66
N LEU A 172 17.80 -8.34 16.42
CA LEU A 172 17.05 -7.11 16.16
C LEU A 172 15.62 -7.21 16.72
N LEU A 173 14.95 -8.34 16.51
CA LEU A 173 13.59 -8.56 17.03
C LEU A 173 13.58 -8.70 18.56
N GLY A 174 14.64 -9.26 19.12
CA GLY A 174 14.82 -9.45 20.55
C GLY A 174 13.68 -10.25 21.18
N GLU A 175 13.50 -10.08 22.50
CA GLU A 175 12.41 -10.69 23.28
C GLU A 175 11.21 -9.76 23.45
N GLN A 176 11.17 -8.62 22.74
CA GLN A 176 10.07 -7.67 22.88
C GLN A 176 8.75 -8.33 22.45
N GLU A 177 7.82 -8.45 23.39
CA GLU A 177 6.44 -8.78 23.07
C GLU A 177 5.90 -7.77 22.05
N LEU A 178 5.31 -8.28 20.96
CA LEU A 178 4.57 -7.48 20.00
C LEU A 178 3.38 -6.81 20.70
N LYS A 179 3.61 -5.63 21.29
CA LYS A 179 2.52 -4.82 21.84
C LYS A 179 1.69 -4.30 20.68
N PRO A 180 0.37 -4.58 20.62
CA PRO A 180 -0.51 -3.94 19.65
C PRO A 180 -0.37 -2.42 19.81
N GLY A 181 -0.11 -1.73 18.69
CA GLY A 181 -0.21 -0.28 18.61
C GLY A 181 -1.63 0.13 18.30
#